data_AF-A0A3N0W0R7-F1
#
_entry.id   AF-A0A3N0W0R7-F1
#
_cell.length_a   1.000
_cell.length_b   1.000
_cell.length_c   1.000
_cell.angle_alpha   90.00
_cell.angle_beta   90.00
_cell.angle_gamma   90.00
#
_symmetry.space_group_name_H-M   'P 1'
#
loop_
_entity.id
_entity.type
_entity.pdbx_description
1 polymer ?
#
loop_
_entity_poly.entity_id
_entity_poly.type
_entity_poly.pdbx_seq_one_letter_code
_entity_poly.pdbx_strand_id
1 'polypeptide(L)'
;MANNLESNNRKQVRKAIGLDLLGYGNLIHRNFITWCEVLSMKFHYKDRDLITNNTLLKYYTNQWDILVENRLLLEYGEYIKRDIPDTYEFYYRILSEYAEDLEKYYPASLLPKKKITINQKYQFNYN
;
A
#
# COMPACT_ATOMS: atom_id res chain seq x y z
N MET A 1 -13.65 -17.62 7.07
CA MET A 1 -12.41 -18.35 6.72
C MET A 1 -12.18 -18.17 5.23
N ALA A 2 -11.31 -17.23 4.85
CA ALA A 2 -10.87 -17.09 3.46
C ALA A 2 -9.45 -17.68 3.38
N ASN A 3 -9.31 -18.81 2.69
CA ASN A 3 -8.01 -19.33 2.29
C ASN A 3 -7.39 -18.34 1.29
N ASN A 4 -6.72 -17.32 1.79
CA ASN A 4 -5.84 -16.49 0.97
C ASN A 4 -4.59 -17.33 0.68
N LEU A 5 -4.59 -18.04 -0.45
CA LEU A 5 -3.34 -18.52 -1.01
C LEU A 5 -2.46 -17.29 -1.26
N GLU A 6 -1.34 -17.22 -0.55
CA GLU A 6 -0.27 -16.25 -0.78
C GLU A 6 0.09 -16.24 -2.28
N SER A 7 0.22 -15.06 -2.91
CA SER A 7 0.68 -14.99 -4.29
C SER A 7 2.10 -15.57 -4.41
N ASN A 8 2.44 -16.15 -5.55
CA ASN A 8 3.80 -16.68 -5.77
C ASN A 8 4.87 -15.59 -5.65
N ASN A 9 4.52 -14.35 -6.00
CA ASN A 9 5.42 -13.20 -5.87
C ASN A 9 5.66 -12.89 -4.39
N ARG A 10 4.59 -12.71 -3.61
CA ARG A 10 4.64 -12.48 -2.17
C ARG A 10 5.48 -13.52 -1.45
N LYS A 11 5.28 -14.79 -1.77
CA LYS A 11 6.05 -15.90 -1.18
C LYS A 11 7.55 -15.79 -1.44
N GLN A 12 7.94 -15.41 -2.66
CA GLN A 12 9.36 -15.26 -3.03
C GLN A 12 9.97 -14.05 -2.34
N VAL A 13 9.32 -12.89 -2.43
CA VAL A 13 9.77 -11.63 -1.81
C VAL A 13 9.93 -11.79 -0.31
N ARG A 14 8.91 -12.35 0.35
CA ARG A 14 8.91 -12.58 1.80
C ARG A 14 10.09 -13.45 2.24
N LYS A 15 10.37 -14.54 1.51
CA LYS A 15 11.52 -15.41 1.78
C LYS A 15 12.84 -14.65 1.59
N ALA A 16 12.95 -13.84 0.54
CA ALA A 16 14.15 -13.07 0.23
C ALA A 16 14.53 -12.07 1.34
N ILE A 17 13.54 -11.53 2.05
CA ILE A 17 13.76 -10.61 3.18
C ILE A 17 13.68 -11.31 4.55
N GLY A 18 13.56 -12.63 4.59
CA GLY A 18 13.59 -13.41 5.82
C GLY A 18 12.37 -13.25 6.75
N LEU A 19 11.21 -12.84 6.24
CA LEU A 19 10.00 -12.69 7.06
C LEU A 19 9.08 -13.92 6.99
N ASP A 20 8.34 -14.17 8.06
CA ASP A 20 7.23 -15.13 8.06
C ASP A 20 5.95 -14.47 7.51
N LEU A 21 4.90 -15.27 7.30
CA LEU A 21 3.68 -14.79 6.65
C LEU A 21 3.03 -13.63 7.43
N LEU A 22 3.02 -13.73 8.75
CA LEU A 22 2.46 -12.70 9.63
C LEU A 22 3.33 -11.45 9.65
N GLY A 23 4.65 -11.59 9.78
CA GLY A 23 5.61 -10.49 9.74
C GLY A 23 5.53 -9.71 8.44
N TYR A 24 5.40 -10.40 7.30
CA TYR A 24 5.23 -9.72 6.01
C TYR A 24 3.86 -9.02 5.88
N GLY A 25 2.78 -9.64 6.37
CA GLY A 25 1.47 -8.98 6.43
C GLY A 25 1.51 -7.71 7.29
N ASN A 26 2.20 -7.75 8.43
CA ASN A 26 2.40 -6.59 9.30
C ASN A 26 3.24 -5.50 8.62
N LEU A 27 4.25 -5.88 7.83
CA LEU A 27 5.04 -4.92 7.05
C LEU A 27 4.16 -4.16 6.05
N ILE A 28 3.36 -4.85 5.25
CA ILE A 28 2.43 -4.23 4.30
C ILE A 28 1.47 -3.31 5.05
N HIS A 29 0.89 -3.78 6.16
CA HIS A 29 -0.07 -3.01 6.93
C HIS A 29 0.53 -1.74 7.55
N ARG A 30 1.77 -1.82 8.07
CA ARG A 30 2.49 -0.66 8.59
C ARG A 30 2.70 0.40 7.51
N ASN A 31 3.14 -0.01 6.32
CA ASN A 31 3.32 0.91 5.19
C ASN A 31 1.99 1.48 4.70
N PHE A 32 0.90 0.70 4.76
CA PHE A 32 -0.44 1.20 4.48
C PHE A 32 -0.88 2.31 5.45
N ILE A 33 -0.57 2.18 6.75
CA ILE A 33 -0.87 3.21 7.76
C ILE A 33 -0.08 4.48 7.44
N THR A 34 1.24 4.37 7.21
CA THR A 34 2.08 5.52 6.84
C THR A 34 1.58 6.21 5.58
N TRP A 35 1.20 5.44 4.56
CA TRP A 35 0.59 5.97 3.34
C TRP A 35 -0.72 6.71 3.66
N CYS A 36 -1.59 6.16 4.50
CA CYS A 36 -2.82 6.84 4.94
C CYS A 36 -2.54 8.15 5.67
N GLU A 37 -1.53 8.21 6.53
CA GLU A 37 -1.13 9.43 7.24
C GLU A 37 -0.71 10.53 6.25
N VAL A 38 0.13 10.19 5.26
CA VAL A 38 0.54 11.12 4.21
C VAL A 38 -0.66 11.64 3.42
N LEU A 39 -1.59 10.76 3.04
CA LEU A 39 -2.81 11.15 2.33
C LEU A 39 -3.71 12.07 3.17
N SER A 40 -3.84 11.78 4.46
CA SER A 40 -4.62 12.58 5.38
C SER A 40 -4.07 13.99 5.52
N MET A 41 -2.75 14.13 5.67
CA MET A 41 -2.08 15.44 5.71
C MET A 41 -2.26 16.19 4.39
N LYS A 42 -2.08 15.51 3.25
CA LYS A 42 -2.13 16.13 1.92
C LYS A 42 -3.53 16.54 1.47
N PHE A 43 -4.55 15.77 1.82
CA PHE A 43 -5.92 15.96 1.33
C PHE A 43 -6.93 16.33 2.44
N HIS A 44 -6.47 16.50 3.67
CA HIS A 44 -7.28 16.87 4.84
C HIS A 44 -8.43 15.88 5.11
N TYR A 45 -8.12 14.58 5.05
CA TYR A 45 -9.00 13.54 5.58
C TYR A 45 -8.77 13.35 7.08
N LYS A 46 -9.55 12.46 7.70
CA LYS A 46 -9.25 11.96 9.04
C LYS A 46 -8.51 10.63 8.88
N ASP A 47 -7.36 10.47 9.55
CA ASP A 47 -6.55 9.24 9.46
C ASP A 47 -7.38 7.98 9.70
N ARG A 48 -8.21 8.02 10.75
CA ARG A 48 -9.07 6.90 11.14
C ARG A 48 -10.03 6.46 10.03
N ASP A 49 -10.55 7.40 9.25
CA ASP A 49 -11.49 7.09 8.17
C ASP A 49 -10.78 6.41 6.99
N LEU A 50 -9.50 6.73 6.76
CA LEU A 50 -8.66 6.08 5.75
C LEU A 50 -8.21 4.69 6.19
N ILE A 51 -7.65 4.57 7.40
CA ILE A 51 -7.08 3.34 7.93
C ILE A 51 -8.14 2.24 8.06
N THR A 52 -9.38 2.59 8.40
CA THR A 52 -10.47 1.62 8.57
C THR A 52 -11.20 1.27 7.26
N ASN A 53 -10.82 1.88 6.13
CA ASN A 53 -11.45 1.63 4.84
C ASN A 53 -10.89 0.36 4.18
N ASN A 54 -11.64 -0.74 4.29
CA ASN A 54 -11.26 -2.03 3.69
C ASN A 54 -11.06 -1.99 2.17
N THR A 55 -11.79 -1.13 1.45
CA THR A 55 -11.63 -0.97 0.00
C THR A 55 -10.29 -0.32 -0.32
N LEU A 56 -9.90 0.66 0.50
CA LEU A 56 -8.62 1.36 0.37
C LEU A 56 -7.45 0.43 0.71
N LEU A 57 -7.55 -0.37 1.78
CA LEU A 57 -6.56 -1.40 2.12
C LEU A 57 -6.41 -2.44 1.01
N LYS A 58 -7.53 -2.91 0.44
CA LYS A 58 -7.50 -3.86 -0.69
C LYS A 58 -6.82 -3.24 -1.92
N TYR A 59 -7.15 -1.99 -2.25
CA TYR A 59 -6.47 -1.27 -3.32
C TYR A 59 -4.97 -1.17 -3.07
N TYR A 60 -4.56 -0.74 -1.87
CA TYR A 60 -3.15 -0.61 -1.50
C TYR A 60 -2.43 -1.95 -1.60
N THR A 61 -3.04 -3.03 -1.13
CA THR A 61 -2.45 -4.38 -1.19
C THR A 61 -2.25 -4.86 -2.64
N ASN A 62 -3.16 -4.49 -3.55
CA ASN A 62 -3.00 -4.78 -4.97
C ASN A 62 -1.89 -3.93 -5.61
N GLN A 63 -1.80 -2.65 -5.26
CA GLN A 63 -0.72 -1.78 -5.73
C GLN A 63 0.64 -2.26 -5.21
N TRP A 64 0.70 -2.74 -3.97
CA TRP A 64 1.89 -3.35 -3.40
C TRP A 64 2.36 -4.58 -4.20
N ASP A 65 1.46 -5.50 -4.53
CA ASP A 65 1.81 -6.67 -5.36
C ASP A 65 2.38 -6.26 -6.73
N ILE A 66 1.83 -5.20 -7.35
CA ILE A 66 2.25 -4.75 -8.69
C ILE A 66 3.53 -3.90 -8.66
N LEU A 67 3.59 -2.90 -7.79
CA LEU A 67 4.61 -1.84 -7.84
C LEU A 67 5.79 -2.09 -6.90
N VAL A 68 5.61 -2.96 -5.91
CA VAL A 68 6.64 -3.30 -4.93
C VAL A 68 7.14 -4.73 -5.17
N GLU A 69 6.26 -5.73 -5.01
CA GLU A 69 6.66 -7.14 -5.10
C GLU A 69 7.09 -7.54 -6.51
N ASN A 70 6.25 -7.29 -7.51
CA ASN A 70 6.55 -7.65 -8.90
C ASN A 70 7.74 -6.83 -9.43
N ARG A 71 7.86 -5.55 -9.07
CA ARG A 71 9.01 -4.72 -9.44
C ARG A 71 10.32 -5.28 -8.89
N LEU A 72 10.35 -5.65 -7.60
CA LEU A 72 11.53 -6.26 -6.99
C LEU A 72 11.92 -7.57 -7.69
N LEU A 73 10.95 -8.41 -8.05
CA LEU A 73 11.22 -9.67 -8.76
C LEU A 73 11.64 -9.46 -10.21
N LEU A 74 11.17 -8.42 -10.88
CA LEU A 74 11.61 -8.06 -12.23
C LEU A 74 13.06 -7.55 -12.23
N GLU A 75 13.42 -6.68 -11.27
CA GLU A 75 14.75 -6.08 -11.21
C GLU A 75 15.79 -7.02 -10.57
N TYR A 76 15.40 -7.79 -9.54
CA TYR A 76 16.32 -8.59 -8.72
C TYR A 76 15.98 -10.08 -8.64
N GLY A 77 14.96 -10.57 -9.35
CA GLY A 77 14.50 -11.96 -9.23
C GLY A 77 15.57 -13.02 -9.50
N GLU A 78 16.49 -12.76 -10.43
CA GLU A 78 17.60 -13.69 -10.71
C GLU A 78 18.62 -13.74 -9.57
N TYR A 79 18.85 -12.63 -8.85
CA TYR A 79 19.71 -12.60 -7.66
C TYR A 79 19.02 -13.29 -6.48
N ILE A 80 17.71 -13.06 -6.31
CA ILE A 80 16.90 -13.71 -5.28
C ILE A 80 16.91 -15.24 -5.48
N LYS A 81 16.77 -15.72 -6.72
CA LYS A 81 16.83 -17.16 -7.03
C LYS A 81 18.17 -17.82 -6.72
N ARG A 82 19.26 -17.04 -6.76
CA ARG A 82 20.62 -17.52 -6.48
C ARG A 82 20.91 -17.62 -4.98
N ASP A 83 19.97 -17.21 -4.11
CA ASP A 83 20.05 -17.32 -2.65
C ASP A 83 21.37 -16.78 -2.09
N ILE A 84 21.75 -15.58 -2.53
CA ILE A 84 23.00 -14.94 -2.12
C ILE A 84 22.92 -14.60 -0.63
N PRO A 85 23.89 -15.03 0.20
CA PRO A 85 23.90 -14.75 1.64
C PRO A 85 23.83 -13.25 1.97
N ASP A 86 23.26 -12.93 3.13
CA ASP A 86 23.27 -11.58 3.73
C ASP A 86 22.64 -10.46 2.88
N THR A 87 21.76 -10.82 1.95
CA THR A 87 21.06 -9.86 1.07
C THR A 87 19.71 -9.38 1.61
N TYR A 88 19.29 -9.88 2.78
CA TYR A 88 17.97 -9.59 3.36
C TYR A 88 17.76 -8.09 3.64
N GLU A 89 18.75 -7.40 4.22
CA GLU A 89 18.67 -5.96 4.50
C GLU A 89 18.63 -5.14 3.21
N PHE A 90 19.39 -5.58 2.21
CA PHE A 90 19.42 -4.93 0.90
C PHE A 90 18.04 -4.98 0.25
N TYR A 91 17.43 -6.16 0.14
CA TYR A 91 16.10 -6.29 -0.45
C TYR A 91 15.02 -5.61 0.38
N TYR A 92 15.14 -5.62 1.72
CA TYR A 92 14.23 -4.88 2.58
C TYR A 92 14.30 -3.37 2.30
N ARG A 93 15.50 -2.80 2.15
CA ARG A 93 15.69 -1.39 1.81
C ARG A 93 15.08 -1.03 0.46
N ILE A 94 15.37 -1.81 -0.59
CA ILE A 94 14.80 -1.61 -1.93
C ILE A 94 13.26 -1.67 -1.89
N LEU A 95 12.72 -2.62 -1.13
CA LEU A 95 11.28 -2.78 -0.96
C LEU A 95 10.64 -1.57 -0.25
N SER A 96 11.30 -0.99 0.75
CA SER A 96 10.88 0.26 1.38
C SER A 96 10.90 1.45 0.40
N GLU A 97 11.95 1.57 -0.42
CA GLU A 97 12.03 2.64 -1.44
C GLU A 97 10.88 2.54 -2.45
N TYR A 98 10.54 1.33 -2.90
CA TYR A 98 9.38 1.14 -3.80
C TYR A 98 8.04 1.38 -3.10
N ALA A 99 7.94 1.12 -1.79
CA ALA A 99 6.73 1.41 -1.04
C ALA A 99 6.46 2.92 -0.92
N GLU A 100 7.50 3.75 -0.80
CA GLU A 100 7.39 5.22 -0.81
C GLU A 100 6.85 5.73 -2.16
N ASP A 101 7.24 5.09 -3.28
CA ASP A 101 6.72 5.42 -4.61
C ASP A 101 5.19 5.25 -4.72
N LEU A 102 4.55 4.46 -3.85
CA LEU A 102 3.09 4.29 -3.83
C LEU A 102 2.33 5.58 -3.48
N GLU A 103 2.98 6.55 -2.85
CA GLU A 103 2.39 7.87 -2.58
C GLU A 103 1.95 8.60 -3.86
N LYS A 104 2.60 8.28 -4.99
CA LYS A 104 2.27 8.85 -6.31
C LYS A 104 0.95 8.31 -6.87
N TYR A 105 0.51 7.13 -6.44
CA TYR A 105 -0.63 6.38 -7.02
C TYR A 105 -1.92 6.49 -6.20
N TYR A 106 -2.32 7.73 -5.95
CA TYR A 106 -3.47 8.07 -5.13
C TYR A 106 -4.83 7.78 -5.82
N PRO A 107 -5.68 6.89 -5.27
CA PRO A 107 -6.97 6.54 -5.86
C PRO A 107 -8.07 7.52 -5.43
N ALA A 108 -8.07 8.72 -5.99
CA ALA A 108 -9.04 9.78 -5.66
C ALA A 108 -10.52 9.31 -5.70
N SER A 109 -10.84 8.35 -6.56
CA SER A 109 -12.18 7.79 -6.75
C SER A 109 -12.63 6.84 -5.63
N LEU A 110 -11.72 6.27 -4.85
CA LEU A 110 -12.03 5.30 -3.79
C LEU A 110 -12.26 5.96 -2.42
N LEU A 111 -12.04 7.27 -2.34
CA LEU A 111 -12.07 7.99 -1.08
C LEU A 111 -13.48 8.49 -0.77
N PRO A 112 -13.83 8.56 0.53
CA PRO A 112 -15.10 9.11 0.93
C PRO A 112 -15.21 10.53 0.38
N LYS A 113 -16.19 10.75 -0.50
CA LYS A 113 -16.47 12.08 -1.05
C LYS A 113 -16.63 13.02 0.14
N LYS A 114 -15.75 14.02 0.26
CA LYS A 114 -15.91 15.09 1.24
C LYS A 114 -17.29 15.69 0.96
N LYS A 115 -18.24 15.53 1.88
CA LYS A 115 -19.53 16.23 1.77
C LYS A 115 -19.18 17.71 1.74
N ILE A 116 -19.31 18.33 0.57
CA ILE A 116 -19.28 19.77 0.47
C ILE A 116 -20.53 20.21 1.21
N THR A 117 -20.38 20.70 2.44
CA THR A 117 -21.46 21.38 3.13
C THR A 117 -21.66 22.69 2.39
N ILE A 118 -22.50 22.68 1.35
CA ILE A 118 -22.92 23.89 0.66
C ILE A 118 -23.67 24.69 1.71
N ASN A 119 -23.06 25.78 2.16
CA ASN A 119 -23.71 26.71 3.07
C ASN A 119 -24.99 27.19 2.37
N GLN A 120 -26.16 26.94 2.95
CA GLN A 120 -27.46 27.16 2.31
C GLN A 120 -27.64 28.60 1.82
N LYS A 121 -26.85 29.55 2.36
CA LYS A 121 -26.76 30.94 1.87
C LYS A 121 -26.32 31.10 0.42
N TYR A 122 -25.66 30.12 -0.20
CA TYR A 122 -25.18 30.19 -1.58
C TYR A 122 -25.97 29.30 -2.55
N GLN A 123 -27.16 28.85 -2.15
CA GLN A 123 -28.09 28.23 -3.08
C GLN A 123 -28.72 29.32 -3.95
N PHE A 124 -28.41 29.32 -5.25
CA PHE A 124 -29.12 30.15 -6.22
C PHE A 124 -30.55 29.61 -6.36
N ASN A 125 -31.48 30.19 -5.62
CA ASN A 125 -32.91 29.97 -5.86
C ASN A 125 -33.30 30.74 -7.11
N TYR A 126 -33.48 30.02 -8.22
CA TYR A 126 -34.20 30.52 -9.38
C TYR A 126 -35.70 30.31 -9.13
N ASN A 127 -36.32 31.23 -8.38
CA ASN A 127 -37.76 31.41 -8.38
C ASN A 127 -38.13 32.54 -9.34
#